data_AF-A0A354GRK0-F1
#
_entry.id   AF-A0A354GRK0-F1
#
_cell.length_a   1.000
_cell.length_b   1.000
_cell.length_c   1.000
_cell.angle_alpha   90.00
_cell.angle_beta   90.00
_cell.angle_gamma   90.00
#
_symmetry.space_group_name_H-M   'P 1'
#
loop_
_entity.id
_entity.type
_entity.pdbx_description
1 polymer ?
#
loop_
_entity_poly.entity_id
_entity_poly.type
_entity_poly.pdbx_seq_one_letter_code
_entity_poly.pdbx_strand_id
1 'polypeptide(L)'
;MPLSRYPRPGCRLAPDGLGELLKDVLVPRKLLGRAYKEPIRFADLDESSWTQFGPEVCLRLAEELVDRVRVGLYLLPDNIQNQALPRLPKNIQLEELQLTQRTYNCLHKMQILGRLQEVRDLGDKTIGEVLSIGGFGAKCLVDLLTSMETVLAHGLPKPSPRDWSVEGSPAGAHYGLFHHRGAAIKLSAVRKLRLPKMPEGVTLRNLRLDPRTFNCLERHGFRDRLHELEEHTVGEMLALPGFGDHCLSDLLRAIDVFEAGNTVALESADFVEDVPEEHTILEDELNYLISHACNFRHSSPTDRNVRMAAQHYGFDGAGGATLQAAGEVYGLSRERVRQICFRVKRDVKYKKCATPLLDKAILAVTERLPAAAEVVEAELQAKGITRSQFRLEGLLKAARLLGREAPFALAVIGGERMVAAVTD
;
A
#
# COMPACT_ATOMS: atom_id res chain seq x y z
N MET A 1 10.70 -17.03 12.45
CA MET A 1 10.68 -18.16 11.49
C MET A 1 11.51 -17.77 10.28
N PRO A 2 12.28 -18.68 9.66
CA PRO A 2 13.11 -18.34 8.52
C PRO A 2 12.21 -18.13 7.30
N LEU A 3 11.88 -16.87 7.06
CA LEU A 3 11.12 -16.43 5.91
C LEU A 3 12.13 -16.05 4.84
N SER A 4 12.03 -16.67 3.68
CA SER A 4 12.98 -16.42 2.61
C SER A 4 12.54 -15.27 1.71
N ARG A 5 13.45 -14.83 0.84
CA ARG A 5 13.16 -13.91 -0.25
C ARG A 5 13.05 -14.71 -1.54
N TYR A 6 12.11 -14.30 -2.39
CA TYR A 6 12.12 -14.71 -3.78
C TYR A 6 12.94 -13.69 -4.61
N PRO A 7 13.84 -14.15 -5.49
CA PRO A 7 14.19 -15.55 -5.77
C PRO A 7 15.13 -16.15 -4.72
N ARG A 8 15.08 -17.48 -4.56
CA ARG A 8 15.94 -18.24 -3.64
C ARG A 8 17.21 -18.73 -4.37
N PRO A 9 18.42 -18.46 -3.84
CA PRO A 9 19.66 -18.96 -4.45
C PRO A 9 19.65 -20.48 -4.64
N GLY A 10 20.09 -20.93 -5.82
CA GLY A 10 20.14 -22.35 -6.17
C GLY A 10 18.78 -23.00 -6.43
N CYS A 11 17.66 -22.25 -6.34
CA CYS A 11 16.34 -22.70 -6.76
C CYS A 11 16.02 -22.14 -8.14
N ARG A 12 15.09 -22.77 -8.86
CA ARG A 12 14.63 -22.27 -10.16
C ARG A 12 14.07 -20.85 -10.07
N LEU A 13 14.24 -20.06 -11.14
CA LEU A 13 13.68 -18.71 -11.23
C LEU A 13 12.27 -18.75 -11.80
N ALA A 14 12.07 -19.41 -12.94
CA ALA A 14 10.76 -19.53 -13.58
C ALA A 14 10.11 -20.87 -13.25
N PRO A 15 8.86 -20.89 -12.76
CA PRO A 15 8.17 -22.13 -12.47
C PRO A 15 7.65 -22.82 -13.75
N ASP A 16 7.73 -24.16 -13.79
CA ASP A 16 7.19 -24.98 -14.89
C ASP A 16 5.68 -24.85 -14.99
N GLY A 17 5.00 -24.67 -13.85
CA GLY A 17 3.56 -24.44 -13.82
C GLY A 17 3.10 -23.21 -14.61
N LEU A 18 4.02 -22.31 -14.99
CA LEU A 18 3.75 -21.16 -15.86
C LEU A 18 4.44 -21.28 -17.23
N GLY A 19 4.92 -22.47 -17.60
CA GLY A 19 5.65 -22.71 -18.85
C GLY A 19 4.88 -22.25 -20.09
N GLU A 20 3.58 -22.56 -20.18
CA GLU A 20 2.74 -22.13 -21.30
C GLU A 20 2.59 -20.59 -21.41
N LEU A 21 2.62 -19.88 -20.28
CA LEU A 21 2.58 -18.42 -20.24
C LEU A 21 3.92 -17.80 -20.65
N LEU A 22 5.02 -18.50 -20.35
CA LEU A 22 6.38 -17.98 -20.47
C LEU A 22 7.14 -18.51 -21.69
N LYS A 23 6.62 -19.54 -22.36
CA LYS A 23 7.30 -20.26 -23.44
C LYS A 23 7.77 -19.32 -24.54
N ASP A 24 6.95 -18.37 -24.96
CA ASP A 24 7.28 -17.43 -26.05
C ASP A 24 7.81 -16.08 -25.58
N VAL A 25 8.03 -15.92 -24.27
CA VAL A 25 8.50 -14.67 -23.69
C VAL A 25 10.01 -14.69 -23.58
N LEU A 26 10.67 -13.93 -24.45
CA LEU A 26 12.12 -13.76 -24.44
C LEU A 26 12.58 -12.87 -23.28
N VAL A 27 13.70 -13.26 -22.67
CA VAL A 27 14.42 -12.43 -21.71
C VAL A 27 14.99 -11.20 -22.42
N PRO A 28 14.74 -9.97 -21.91
CA PRO A 28 15.33 -8.77 -22.48
C PRO A 28 16.86 -8.82 -22.50
N ARG A 29 17.48 -8.68 -23.69
CA ARG A 29 18.95 -8.73 -23.86
C ARG A 29 19.72 -7.79 -22.93
N LYS A 30 19.13 -6.65 -22.57
CA LYS A 30 19.70 -5.69 -21.61
C LYS A 30 20.01 -6.29 -20.23
N LEU A 31 19.31 -7.37 -19.85
CA LEU A 31 19.48 -8.05 -18.55
C LEU A 31 20.60 -9.11 -18.57
N LEU A 32 20.87 -9.72 -19.74
CA LEU A 32 21.81 -10.84 -19.91
C LEU A 32 23.28 -10.39 -20.13
N GLY A 33 23.52 -9.08 -20.24
CA GLY A 33 24.86 -8.53 -20.50
C GLY A 33 25.35 -8.74 -21.94
N ARG A 34 26.47 -8.10 -22.30
CA ARG A 34 27.00 -8.10 -23.68
C ARG A 34 27.56 -9.46 -24.17
N ALA A 35 27.76 -10.41 -23.26
CA ALA A 35 28.37 -11.70 -23.56
C ALA A 35 27.39 -12.73 -24.18
N TYR A 36 26.08 -12.56 -23.96
CA TYR A 36 25.07 -13.51 -24.44
C TYR A 36 24.53 -13.11 -25.81
N LYS A 37 24.77 -13.98 -26.81
CA LYS A 37 24.31 -13.78 -28.20
C LYS A 37 23.01 -14.53 -28.50
N GLU A 38 22.74 -15.62 -27.81
CA GLU A 38 21.57 -16.46 -28.05
C GLU A 38 20.33 -15.96 -27.28
N PRO A 39 19.13 -16.06 -27.87
CA PRO A 39 17.88 -15.71 -27.20
C PRO A 39 17.54 -16.76 -26.14
N ILE A 40 17.28 -16.32 -24.91
CA ILE A 40 16.84 -17.15 -23.78
C ILE A 40 15.37 -16.83 -23.49
N ARG A 41 14.53 -17.84 -23.26
CA ARG A 41 13.13 -17.64 -22.86
C ARG A 41 13.03 -17.62 -21.35
N PHE A 42 12.03 -16.93 -20.81
CA PHE A 42 11.79 -16.96 -19.36
C PHE A 42 11.48 -18.37 -18.85
N ALA A 43 10.81 -19.20 -19.64
CA ALA A 43 10.51 -20.59 -19.29
C ALA A 43 11.78 -21.45 -19.05
N ASP A 44 12.91 -21.06 -19.63
CA ASP A 44 14.18 -21.81 -19.54
C ASP A 44 15.00 -21.45 -18.29
N LEU A 45 14.52 -20.51 -17.45
CA LEU A 45 15.27 -20.04 -16.27
C LEU A 45 15.11 -20.97 -15.06
N ASP A 46 15.81 -22.10 -15.09
CA ASP A 46 15.88 -23.11 -14.03
C ASP A 46 16.98 -22.83 -12.98
N GLU A 47 17.33 -23.82 -12.16
CA GLU A 47 18.40 -23.73 -11.14
C GLU A 47 19.77 -23.39 -11.72
N SER A 48 20.07 -23.83 -12.94
CA SER A 48 21.36 -23.61 -13.61
C SER A 48 21.63 -22.12 -13.89
N SER A 49 20.56 -21.31 -13.94
CA SER A 49 20.60 -19.85 -14.09
C SER A 49 21.56 -19.18 -13.09
N TRP A 50 21.63 -19.69 -11.85
CA TRP A 50 22.50 -19.10 -10.82
C TRP A 50 23.98 -19.26 -11.11
N THR A 51 24.38 -20.41 -11.66
CA THR A 51 25.75 -20.63 -12.13
C THR A 51 26.01 -19.89 -13.43
N GLN A 52 25.00 -19.79 -14.29
CA GLN A 52 25.12 -19.20 -15.62
C GLN A 52 25.24 -17.66 -15.61
N PHE A 53 24.45 -16.98 -14.78
CA PHE A 53 24.35 -15.51 -14.79
C PHE A 53 24.85 -14.84 -13.51
N GLY A 54 24.98 -15.60 -12.43
CA GLY A 54 25.35 -15.09 -11.12
C GLY A 54 24.20 -14.39 -10.37
N PRO A 55 24.36 -14.14 -9.06
CA PRO A 55 23.26 -13.75 -8.18
C PRO A 55 22.56 -12.43 -8.55
N GLU A 56 23.33 -11.39 -8.90
CA GLU A 56 22.76 -10.07 -9.22
C GLU A 56 21.90 -10.08 -10.48
N VAL A 57 22.31 -10.84 -11.49
CA VAL A 57 21.54 -10.98 -12.73
C VAL A 57 20.27 -11.78 -12.47
N CYS A 58 20.37 -12.89 -11.73
CA CYS A 58 19.20 -13.68 -11.32
C CYS A 58 18.15 -12.86 -10.56
N LEU A 59 18.58 -11.94 -9.68
CA LEU A 59 17.66 -11.03 -8.98
C LEU A 59 16.87 -10.16 -9.97
N ARG A 60 17.54 -9.53 -10.94
CA ARG A 60 16.89 -8.69 -11.96
C ARG A 60 16.00 -9.50 -12.90
N LEU A 61 16.43 -10.70 -13.28
CA LEU A 61 15.63 -11.62 -14.09
C LEU A 61 14.35 -12.03 -13.36
N ALA A 62 14.44 -12.32 -12.06
CA ALA A 62 13.29 -12.68 -11.25
C ALA A 62 12.29 -11.54 -11.08
N GLU A 63 12.77 -10.29 -10.97
CA GLU A 63 11.89 -9.11 -10.93
C GLU A 63 11.14 -8.92 -12.26
N GLU A 64 11.85 -8.95 -13.39
CA GLU A 64 11.23 -8.85 -14.72
C GLU A 64 10.25 -10.01 -14.96
N LEU A 65 10.61 -11.24 -14.58
CA LEU A 65 9.74 -12.41 -14.66
C LEU A 65 8.42 -12.18 -13.91
N VAL A 66 8.48 -11.70 -12.65
CA VAL A 66 7.28 -11.43 -11.85
C VAL A 66 6.40 -10.36 -12.50
N ASP A 67 6.99 -9.34 -13.12
CA ASP A 67 6.25 -8.32 -13.84
C ASP A 67 5.61 -8.88 -15.13
N ARG A 68 6.28 -9.78 -15.86
CA ARG A 68 5.68 -10.49 -17.01
C ARG A 68 4.51 -11.37 -16.59
N VAL A 69 4.67 -12.13 -15.53
CA VAL A 69 3.58 -12.94 -14.96
C VAL A 69 2.44 -12.03 -14.54
N ARG A 70 2.71 -10.88 -13.89
CA ARG A 70 1.67 -9.92 -13.48
C ARG A 70 0.85 -9.41 -14.66
N VAL A 71 1.49 -9.06 -15.77
CA VAL A 71 0.79 -8.65 -17.00
C VAL A 71 -0.02 -9.82 -17.57
N GLY A 72 0.56 -11.02 -17.60
CA GLY A 72 -0.09 -12.23 -18.08
C GLY A 72 -1.30 -12.69 -17.26
N LEU A 73 -1.32 -12.42 -15.94
CA LEU A 73 -2.44 -12.82 -15.06
C LEU A 73 -3.79 -12.24 -15.49
N TYR A 74 -3.82 -11.06 -16.14
CA TYR A 74 -5.06 -10.44 -16.60
C TYR A 74 -5.71 -11.17 -17.76
N LEU A 75 -4.94 -11.97 -18.49
CA LEU A 75 -5.36 -12.72 -19.67
C LEU A 75 -4.97 -14.19 -19.51
N LEU A 76 -5.00 -14.70 -18.27
CA LEU A 76 -4.56 -16.05 -17.99
C LEU A 76 -5.46 -17.03 -18.76
N PRO A 77 -4.90 -17.88 -19.64
CA PRO A 77 -5.68 -18.88 -20.35
C PRO A 77 -6.36 -19.86 -19.39
N ASP A 78 -7.57 -20.32 -19.72
CA ASP A 78 -8.37 -21.23 -18.87
C ASP A 78 -7.63 -22.53 -18.53
N ASN A 79 -6.80 -23.04 -19.45
CA ASN A 79 -5.99 -24.23 -19.21
C ASN A 79 -4.95 -24.01 -18.09
N ILE A 80 -4.37 -22.82 -17.99
CA ILE A 80 -3.43 -22.48 -16.91
C ILE A 80 -4.22 -22.18 -15.63
N GLN A 81 -5.35 -21.48 -15.71
CA GLN A 81 -6.16 -21.17 -14.54
C GLN A 81 -6.69 -22.44 -13.84
N ASN A 82 -7.09 -23.44 -14.63
CA ASN A 82 -7.62 -24.71 -14.13
C ASN A 82 -6.54 -25.76 -13.85
N GLN A 83 -5.26 -25.43 -14.09
CA GLN A 83 -4.15 -26.33 -13.76
C GLN A 83 -4.05 -26.49 -12.24
N ALA A 84 -4.01 -27.74 -11.79
CA ALA A 84 -3.76 -28.07 -10.39
C ALA A 84 -2.31 -27.72 -10.00
N LEU A 85 -2.12 -27.26 -8.76
CA LEU A 85 -0.78 -27.06 -8.22
C LEU A 85 -0.04 -28.40 -8.08
N PRO A 86 1.31 -28.39 -8.04
CA PRO A 86 2.08 -29.60 -7.81
C PRO A 86 1.73 -30.24 -6.46
N ARG A 87 1.58 -31.57 -6.39
CA ARG A 87 1.24 -32.25 -5.13
C ARG A 87 2.51 -32.56 -4.32
N LEU A 88 2.60 -32.00 -3.12
CA LEU A 88 3.74 -32.19 -2.21
C LEU A 88 3.68 -33.52 -1.42
N PRO A 89 4.84 -34.06 -0.98
CA PRO A 89 4.92 -35.21 -0.07
C PRO A 89 4.23 -34.98 1.29
N LYS A 90 3.78 -36.07 1.94
CA LYS A 90 2.94 -36.06 3.16
C LYS A 90 3.57 -35.41 4.42
N ASN A 91 4.90 -35.25 4.46
CA ASN A 91 5.60 -34.84 5.68
C ASN A 91 6.16 -33.42 5.62
N ILE A 92 5.76 -32.63 4.62
CA ILE A 92 6.27 -31.27 4.44
C ILE A 92 5.36 -30.27 5.16
N GLN A 93 5.97 -29.46 6.03
CA GLN A 93 5.30 -28.37 6.72
C GLN A 93 5.38 -27.07 5.91
N LEU A 94 4.51 -26.12 6.21
CA LEU A 94 4.39 -24.88 5.42
C LEU A 94 5.64 -24.01 5.58
N GLU A 95 6.25 -24.06 6.76
CA GLU A 95 7.47 -23.36 7.13
C GLU A 95 8.69 -23.88 6.36
N GLU A 96 8.66 -25.15 5.94
CA GLU A 96 9.76 -25.79 5.23
C GLU A 96 9.83 -25.40 3.75
N LEU A 97 8.74 -24.85 3.20
CA LEU A 97 8.71 -24.32 1.85
C LEU A 97 9.50 -23.01 1.69
N GLN A 98 10.00 -22.41 2.78
CA GLN A 98 10.81 -21.19 2.75
C GLN A 98 10.20 -20.09 1.86
N LEU A 99 8.89 -19.88 2.01
CA LEU A 99 8.14 -18.92 1.22
C LEU A 99 8.43 -17.50 1.69
N THR A 100 8.16 -16.51 0.83
CA THR A 100 8.12 -15.13 1.29
C THR A 100 7.01 -14.94 2.33
N GLN A 101 7.21 -14.00 3.25
CA GLN A 101 6.24 -13.67 4.30
C GLN A 101 4.81 -13.50 3.76
N ARG A 102 4.65 -12.87 2.61
CA ARG A 102 3.33 -12.63 2.03
C ARG A 102 2.67 -13.93 1.55
N THR A 103 3.42 -14.76 0.81
CA THR A 103 2.92 -16.05 0.32
C THR A 103 2.59 -16.98 1.48
N TYR A 104 3.50 -17.09 2.46
CA TYR A 104 3.26 -17.82 3.70
C TYR A 104 1.98 -17.36 4.40
N ASN A 105 1.81 -16.04 4.61
CA ASN A 105 0.65 -15.51 5.31
C ASN A 105 -0.67 -15.81 4.57
N CYS A 106 -0.67 -15.77 3.24
CA CYS A 106 -1.86 -16.11 2.47
C CYS A 106 -2.24 -17.59 2.60
N LEU A 107 -1.26 -18.50 2.56
CA LEU A 107 -1.50 -19.94 2.72
C LEU A 107 -1.85 -20.31 4.17
N HIS A 108 -1.17 -19.70 5.13
CA HIS A 108 -1.50 -19.86 6.54
C HIS A 108 -2.91 -19.36 6.85
N LYS A 109 -3.35 -18.26 6.20
CA LYS A 109 -4.75 -17.82 6.25
C LYS A 109 -5.70 -18.90 5.69
N MET A 110 -5.35 -19.61 4.61
CA MET A 110 -6.18 -20.74 4.14
C MET A 110 -6.30 -21.85 5.17
N GLN A 111 -5.22 -22.16 5.89
CA GLN A 111 -5.22 -23.16 6.97
C GLN A 111 -6.15 -22.76 8.10
N ILE A 112 -6.02 -21.52 8.58
CA ILE A 112 -6.89 -20.96 9.62
C ILE A 112 -8.36 -20.95 9.17
N LEU A 113 -8.61 -20.68 7.88
CA LEU A 113 -9.96 -20.67 7.33
C LEU A 113 -10.53 -22.07 7.09
N GLY A 114 -9.76 -23.14 7.30
CA GLY A 114 -10.14 -24.54 7.07
C GLY A 114 -10.19 -24.94 5.59
N ARG A 115 -9.67 -24.09 4.70
CA ARG A 115 -9.63 -24.33 3.24
C ARG A 115 -8.41 -25.15 2.80
N LEU A 116 -7.48 -25.37 3.72
CA LEU A 116 -6.26 -26.17 3.55
C LEU A 116 -6.00 -26.89 4.88
N GLN A 117 -6.11 -28.21 4.96
CA GLN A 117 -5.86 -28.92 6.22
C GLN A 117 -4.37 -29.23 6.34
N GLU A 118 -3.81 -29.81 5.29
CA GLU A 118 -2.39 -30.12 5.16
C GLU A 118 -1.80 -29.38 3.95
N VAL A 119 -0.49 -29.12 3.98
CA VAL A 119 0.20 -28.42 2.88
C VAL A 119 0.11 -29.20 1.56
N ARG A 120 0.08 -30.53 1.62
CA ARG A 120 -0.13 -31.39 0.45
C ARG A 120 -1.49 -31.20 -0.24
N ASP A 121 -2.49 -30.71 0.48
CA ASP A 121 -3.82 -30.41 -0.08
C ASP A 121 -3.77 -29.22 -1.05
N LEU A 122 -2.66 -28.49 -1.10
CA LEU A 122 -2.41 -27.51 -2.16
C LEU A 122 -2.46 -28.16 -3.54
N GLY A 123 -2.04 -29.42 -3.66
CA GLY A 123 -2.10 -30.16 -4.93
C GLY A 123 -3.52 -30.43 -5.42
N ASP A 124 -4.53 -30.26 -4.57
CA ASP A 124 -5.95 -30.35 -4.95
C ASP A 124 -6.54 -28.99 -5.34
N LYS A 125 -5.73 -27.92 -5.28
CA LYS A 125 -6.12 -26.57 -5.65
C LYS A 125 -5.62 -26.21 -7.05
N THR A 126 -6.43 -25.47 -7.79
CA THR A 126 -6.00 -24.89 -9.06
C THR A 126 -5.27 -23.56 -8.87
N ILE A 127 -4.49 -23.15 -9.88
CA ILE A 127 -3.86 -21.82 -9.92
C ILE A 127 -4.92 -20.72 -9.73
N GLY A 128 -6.07 -20.84 -10.39
CA GLY A 128 -7.18 -19.89 -10.28
C GLY A 128 -7.78 -19.80 -8.88
N GLU A 129 -7.94 -20.94 -8.19
CA GLU A 129 -8.46 -20.97 -6.82
C GLU A 129 -7.50 -20.26 -5.84
N VAL A 130 -6.20 -20.43 -6.02
CA VAL A 130 -5.21 -19.78 -5.16
C VAL A 130 -5.07 -18.28 -5.50
N LEU A 131 -5.16 -17.90 -6.78
CA LEU A 131 -5.21 -16.48 -7.18
C LEU A 131 -6.47 -15.76 -6.69
N SER A 132 -7.55 -16.48 -6.42
CA SER A 132 -8.78 -15.92 -5.86
C SER A 132 -8.65 -15.54 -4.38
N ILE A 133 -7.55 -15.94 -3.71
CA ILE A 133 -7.28 -15.57 -2.32
C ILE A 133 -6.88 -14.09 -2.26
N GLY A 134 -7.63 -13.32 -1.46
CA GLY A 134 -7.35 -11.90 -1.26
C GLY A 134 -5.90 -11.64 -0.80
N GLY A 135 -5.12 -10.99 -1.67
CA GLY A 135 -3.71 -10.66 -1.42
C GLY A 135 -2.69 -11.61 -2.05
N PHE A 136 -3.13 -12.74 -2.61
CA PHE A 136 -2.31 -13.66 -3.38
C PHE A 136 -2.25 -13.21 -4.85
N GLY A 137 -1.07 -12.87 -5.35
CA GLY A 137 -0.91 -12.35 -6.72
C GLY A 137 0.34 -12.91 -7.41
N ALA A 138 0.75 -12.33 -8.54
CA ALA A 138 1.83 -12.85 -9.39
C ALA A 138 3.10 -13.25 -8.63
N LYS A 139 3.61 -12.37 -7.75
CA LYS A 139 4.80 -12.68 -6.94
C LYS A 139 4.58 -13.87 -6.01
N CYS A 140 3.40 -13.99 -5.41
CA CYS A 140 3.09 -15.12 -4.51
C CYS A 140 2.92 -16.42 -5.28
N LEU A 141 2.34 -16.38 -6.48
CA LEU A 141 2.21 -17.54 -7.36
C LEU A 141 3.57 -18.05 -7.81
N VAL A 142 4.43 -17.16 -8.30
CA VAL A 142 5.80 -17.50 -8.70
C VAL A 142 6.59 -18.04 -7.51
N ASP A 143 6.54 -17.35 -6.38
CA ASP A 143 7.23 -17.76 -5.14
C ASP A 143 6.78 -19.16 -4.66
N LEU A 144 5.47 -19.43 -4.69
CA LEU A 144 4.90 -20.72 -4.30
C LEU A 144 5.33 -21.84 -5.27
N LEU A 145 5.06 -21.67 -6.57
CA LEU A 145 5.33 -22.70 -7.56
C LEU A 145 6.82 -23.04 -7.63
N THR A 146 7.69 -22.04 -7.66
CA THR A 146 9.15 -22.28 -7.67
C THR A 146 9.62 -23.02 -6.42
N SER A 147 9.04 -22.73 -5.25
CA SER A 147 9.36 -23.47 -4.02
C SER A 147 8.90 -24.93 -4.12
N MET A 148 7.64 -25.16 -4.49
CA MET A 148 7.06 -26.50 -4.57
C MET A 148 7.79 -27.38 -5.58
N GLU A 149 8.08 -26.83 -6.76
CA GLU A 149 8.79 -27.54 -7.82
C GLU A 149 10.24 -27.85 -7.43
N THR A 150 10.92 -26.92 -6.76
CA THR A 150 12.28 -27.17 -6.22
C THR A 150 12.25 -28.32 -5.21
N VAL A 151 11.27 -28.32 -4.31
CA VAL A 151 11.08 -29.37 -3.30
C VAL A 151 10.80 -30.73 -3.95
N LEU A 152 10.05 -30.75 -5.04
CA LEU A 152 9.77 -31.98 -5.79
C LEU A 152 10.98 -32.49 -6.57
N ALA A 153 11.81 -31.59 -7.12
CA ALA A 153 12.98 -31.95 -7.89
C ALA A 153 14.15 -32.41 -7.00
N HIS A 154 14.40 -31.72 -5.88
CA HIS A 154 15.64 -31.86 -5.10
C HIS A 154 15.41 -32.22 -3.62
N GLY A 155 14.15 -32.33 -3.18
CA GLY A 155 13.80 -32.46 -1.76
C GLY A 155 13.86 -31.14 -1.00
N LEU A 156 13.73 -31.19 0.33
CA LEU A 156 13.76 -29.96 1.14
C LEU A 156 15.10 -29.23 0.97
N PRO A 157 15.10 -27.91 0.72
CA PRO A 157 16.32 -27.15 0.59
C PRO A 157 17.17 -27.27 1.86
N LYS A 158 18.43 -27.71 1.71
CA LYS A 158 19.38 -27.76 2.83
C LYS A 158 19.53 -26.32 3.38
N PRO A 159 19.36 -26.09 4.69
CA PRO A 159 19.57 -24.77 5.26
C PRO A 159 21.03 -24.38 5.01
N SER A 160 21.28 -23.42 4.11
CA SER A 160 22.62 -22.91 3.89
C SER A 160 22.96 -21.95 5.03
N PRO A 161 24.01 -22.20 5.82
CA PRO A 161 24.45 -21.28 6.86
C PRO A 161 25.29 -20.18 6.19
N ARG A 162 24.63 -19.16 5.63
CA ARG A 162 25.15 -17.81 5.32
C ARG A 162 24.11 -17.04 4.52
N ASP A 163 23.23 -16.37 5.26
CA ASP A 163 22.57 -15.17 4.74
C ASP A 163 23.66 -14.21 4.25
N TRP A 164 23.59 -13.81 2.98
CA TRP A 164 24.34 -12.66 2.51
C TRP A 164 23.75 -11.43 3.21
N SER A 165 24.44 -10.94 4.23
CA SER A 165 24.13 -9.69 4.91
C SER A 165 24.16 -8.54 3.90
N VAL A 166 23.01 -8.15 3.38
CA VAL A 166 22.82 -6.78 2.91
C VAL A 166 22.39 -5.99 4.13
N GLU A 167 23.35 -5.26 4.70
CA GLU A 167 23.12 -4.31 5.78
C GLU A 167 21.96 -3.37 5.43
N GLY A 168 21.08 -3.13 6.41
CA GLY A 168 20.15 -2.00 6.39
C GLY A 168 18.67 -2.32 6.13
N SER A 169 18.00 -2.98 7.09
CA SER A 169 16.59 -2.67 7.36
C SER A 169 16.26 -2.98 8.82
N PRO A 170 15.72 -2.01 9.58
CA PRO A 170 15.52 -2.17 11.01
C PRO A 170 14.45 -3.22 11.30
N ALA A 171 14.74 -3.96 12.37
CA ALA A 171 14.06 -5.14 12.83
C ALA A 171 12.60 -4.93 13.24
N GLY A 172 11.81 -5.98 13.03
CA GLY A 172 10.98 -6.54 14.10
C GLY A 172 9.69 -5.81 14.45
N ALA A 173 8.65 -5.96 13.63
CA ALA A 173 7.27 -5.93 14.14
C ALA A 173 6.80 -7.37 14.32
N HIS A 174 6.94 -7.89 15.54
CA HIS A 174 6.29 -9.13 15.97
C HIS A 174 4.78 -8.98 15.77
N TYR A 175 4.19 -9.78 14.89
CA TYR A 175 2.74 -10.02 14.88
C TYR A 175 2.51 -11.50 15.15
N GLY A 176 2.52 -11.82 16.45
CA GLY A 176 1.91 -13.02 16.99
C GLY A 176 0.95 -12.60 18.09
N LEU A 177 -0.21 -13.25 18.12
CA LEU A 177 -1.18 -13.30 19.22
C LEU A 177 -2.05 -12.05 19.44
N PHE A 178 -3.36 -12.24 19.25
CA PHE A 178 -4.36 -11.52 20.04
C PHE A 178 -4.11 -11.87 21.52
N HIS A 179 -3.41 -11.00 22.24
CA HIS A 179 -3.44 -10.96 23.70
C HIS A 179 -4.17 -9.70 24.13
N HIS A 180 -5.50 -9.71 24.03
CA HIS A 180 -6.31 -8.97 24.98
C HIS A 180 -6.69 -9.93 26.10
N ARG A 181 -6.50 -9.49 27.34
CA ARG A 181 -6.72 -10.22 28.60
C ARG A 181 -7.92 -11.19 28.54
N GLY A 182 -7.65 -12.49 28.76
CA GLY A 182 -8.62 -13.49 29.21
C GLY A 182 -9.42 -14.21 28.12
N ALA A 183 -9.30 -15.54 28.13
CA ALA A 183 -10.04 -16.56 27.37
C ALA A 183 -9.64 -16.78 25.89
N ALA A 184 -9.23 -18.03 25.60
CA ALA A 184 -9.03 -18.52 24.24
C ALA A 184 -10.37 -18.67 23.52
N ILE A 185 -10.75 -17.68 22.72
CA ILE A 185 -11.97 -17.74 21.90
C ILE A 185 -11.69 -18.68 20.72
N LYS A 186 -12.43 -19.79 20.63
CA LYS A 186 -12.40 -20.66 19.44
C LYS A 186 -12.88 -19.83 18.23
N LEU A 187 -11.98 -19.57 17.28
CA LEU A 187 -12.24 -18.83 16.03
C LEU A 187 -13.46 -19.34 15.23
N SER A 188 -13.81 -20.63 15.38
CA SER A 188 -15.00 -21.22 14.78
C SER A 188 -16.33 -20.71 15.35
N ALA A 189 -16.35 -20.25 16.60
CA ALA A 189 -17.52 -19.63 17.21
C ALA A 189 -17.74 -18.19 16.69
N VAL A 190 -16.65 -17.44 16.53
CA VAL A 190 -16.69 -16.03 16.06
C VAL A 190 -17.21 -15.94 14.62
N ARG A 191 -16.88 -16.91 13.77
CA ARG A 191 -17.33 -16.90 12.35
C ARG A 191 -18.82 -17.05 12.17
N LYS A 192 -19.54 -17.61 13.15
CA LYS A 192 -21.01 -17.73 13.12
C LYS A 192 -21.72 -16.50 13.65
N LEU A 193 -20.98 -15.56 14.24
CA LEU A 193 -21.56 -14.31 14.71
C LEU A 193 -21.99 -13.49 13.49
N ARG A 194 -23.22 -12.99 13.53
CA ARG A 194 -23.70 -11.98 12.58
C ARG A 194 -23.00 -10.67 12.85
N LEU A 195 -22.82 -9.87 11.81
CA LEU A 195 -22.40 -8.49 11.98
C LEU A 195 -23.45 -7.71 12.80
N PRO A 196 -23.03 -6.67 13.53
CA PRO A 196 -23.96 -5.81 14.24
C PRO A 196 -24.92 -5.14 13.26
N LYS A 197 -26.10 -4.76 13.78
CA LYS A 197 -27.09 -3.98 13.02
C LYS A 197 -26.42 -2.70 12.53
N MET A 198 -26.67 -2.31 11.28
CA MET A 198 -26.14 -1.03 10.80
C MET A 198 -26.88 0.13 11.50
N PRO A 199 -26.16 1.15 11.99
CA PRO A 199 -26.78 2.34 12.58
C PRO A 199 -27.70 3.05 11.58
N GLU A 200 -28.79 3.64 12.05
CA GLU A 200 -29.72 4.36 11.16
C GLU A 200 -29.03 5.57 10.49
N GLY A 201 -29.29 5.75 9.18
CA GLY A 201 -28.71 6.83 8.38
C GLY A 201 -27.24 6.63 7.98
N VAL A 202 -26.61 5.53 8.39
CA VAL A 202 -25.22 5.24 8.02
C VAL A 202 -25.11 4.94 6.53
N THR A 203 -24.11 5.54 5.87
CA THR A 203 -23.74 5.22 4.49
C THR A 203 -22.30 4.73 4.44
N LEU A 204 -21.95 3.99 3.38
CA LEU A 204 -20.59 3.46 3.24
C LEU A 204 -19.53 4.57 3.21
N ARG A 205 -19.90 5.78 2.77
CA ARG A 205 -19.04 6.97 2.75
C ARG A 205 -18.87 7.62 4.11
N ASN A 206 -19.89 7.52 4.96
CA ASN A 206 -19.87 8.14 6.29
C ASN A 206 -19.22 7.23 7.32
N LEU A 207 -19.19 5.91 7.06
CA LEU A 207 -18.26 5.01 7.72
C LEU A 207 -16.84 5.35 7.24
N ARG A 208 -16.05 5.95 8.12
CA ARG A 208 -14.65 6.38 7.87
C ARG A 208 -13.69 5.20 7.75
N LEU A 209 -13.97 4.30 6.81
CA LEU A 209 -13.24 3.06 6.58
C LEU A 209 -11.88 3.31 5.93
N ASP A 210 -10.93 2.41 6.17
CA ASP A 210 -9.70 2.34 5.38
C ASP A 210 -10.04 2.20 3.88
N PRO A 211 -9.29 2.84 2.96
CA PRO A 211 -9.54 2.74 1.53
C PRO A 211 -9.64 1.30 1.02
N ARG A 212 -8.92 0.34 1.62
CA ARG A 212 -9.03 -1.06 1.25
C ARG A 212 -10.37 -1.65 1.65
N THR A 213 -10.85 -1.39 2.86
CA THR A 213 -12.15 -1.84 3.36
C THR A 213 -13.27 -1.21 2.57
N PHE A 214 -13.22 0.11 2.38
CA PHE A 214 -14.17 0.88 1.57
C PHE A 214 -14.28 0.34 0.14
N ASN A 215 -13.15 0.28 -0.58
CA ASN A 215 -13.15 -0.17 -1.98
C ASN A 215 -13.54 -1.65 -2.09
N CYS A 216 -13.25 -2.47 -1.08
CA CYS A 216 -13.68 -3.85 -1.07
C CYS A 216 -15.20 -3.96 -0.93
N LEU A 217 -15.80 -3.23 0.00
CA LEU A 217 -17.24 -3.21 0.21
C LEU A 217 -17.98 -2.58 -0.99
N GLU A 218 -17.46 -1.49 -1.54
CA GLU A 218 -18.01 -0.85 -2.73
C GLU A 218 -17.98 -1.79 -3.93
N ARG A 219 -16.87 -2.49 -4.16
CA ARG A 219 -16.75 -3.48 -5.26
C ARG A 219 -17.74 -4.64 -5.14
N HIS A 220 -18.07 -5.03 -3.92
CA HIS A 220 -19.08 -6.08 -3.65
C HIS A 220 -20.51 -5.53 -3.56
N GLY A 221 -20.72 -4.26 -3.93
CA GLY A 221 -22.06 -3.66 -4.07
C GLY A 221 -22.70 -3.23 -2.75
N PHE A 222 -21.93 -3.13 -1.66
CA PHE A 222 -22.43 -2.66 -0.35
C PHE A 222 -22.54 -1.13 -0.26
N ARG A 223 -22.28 -0.42 -1.36
CA ARG A 223 -22.46 1.04 -1.40
C ARG A 223 -23.92 1.45 -1.21
N ASP A 224 -24.82 0.75 -1.89
CA ASP A 224 -26.27 1.03 -1.87
C ASP A 224 -27.04 0.06 -0.97
N ARG A 225 -26.37 -1.02 -0.54
CA ARG A 225 -26.95 -2.14 0.21
C ARG A 225 -26.25 -2.40 1.53
N LEU A 226 -25.75 -1.32 2.14
CA LEU A 226 -24.96 -1.41 3.38
C LEU A 226 -25.75 -2.08 4.52
N HIS A 227 -27.05 -1.83 4.60
CA HIS A 227 -27.95 -2.44 5.59
C HIS A 227 -27.96 -3.98 5.51
N GLU A 228 -27.73 -4.58 4.33
CA GLU A 228 -27.66 -6.04 4.18
C GLU A 228 -26.45 -6.66 4.91
N LEU A 229 -25.47 -5.86 5.35
CA LEU A 229 -24.33 -6.38 6.11
C LEU A 229 -24.75 -7.06 7.42
N GLU A 230 -25.85 -6.64 8.04
CA GLU A 230 -26.36 -7.26 9.28
C GLU A 230 -26.79 -8.72 9.09
N GLU A 231 -27.15 -9.08 7.85
CA GLU A 231 -27.51 -10.46 7.48
C GLU A 231 -26.29 -11.35 7.26
N HIS A 232 -25.10 -10.75 7.11
CA HIS A 232 -23.87 -11.48 6.89
C HIS A 232 -23.21 -11.87 8.21
N THR A 233 -22.71 -13.09 8.25
CA THR A 233 -21.82 -13.55 9.30
C THR A 233 -20.40 -13.05 9.10
N VAL A 234 -19.65 -12.96 10.20
CA VAL A 234 -18.20 -12.70 10.18
C VAL A 234 -17.48 -13.67 9.23
N GLY A 235 -17.91 -14.93 9.18
CA GLY A 235 -17.38 -15.95 8.29
C GLY A 235 -17.57 -15.63 6.81
N GLU A 236 -18.76 -15.18 6.42
CA GLU A 236 -19.11 -14.80 5.05
C GLU A 236 -18.36 -13.54 4.61
N MET A 237 -18.27 -12.54 5.49
CA MET A 237 -17.50 -11.33 5.22
C MET A 237 -16.02 -11.64 4.96
N LEU A 238 -15.42 -12.51 5.76
CA LEU A 238 -14.03 -12.95 5.58
C LEU A 238 -13.81 -13.83 4.35
N ALA A 239 -14.88 -14.36 3.74
CA ALA A 239 -14.83 -15.10 2.50
C ALA A 239 -14.86 -14.19 1.26
N LEU A 240 -15.25 -12.91 1.40
CA LEU A 240 -15.28 -11.96 0.30
C LEU A 240 -13.86 -11.70 -0.27
N PRO A 241 -13.69 -11.79 -1.60
CA PRO A 241 -12.41 -11.48 -2.25
C PRO A 241 -11.91 -10.08 -1.89
N GLY A 242 -10.73 -10.01 -1.26
CA GLY A 242 -10.09 -8.76 -0.86
C GLY A 242 -10.44 -8.28 0.56
N PHE A 243 -11.48 -8.84 1.19
CA PHE A 243 -11.92 -8.52 2.55
C PHE A 243 -11.18 -9.40 3.56
N GLY A 244 -10.43 -8.77 4.47
CA GLY A 244 -9.60 -9.45 5.46
C GLY A 244 -10.04 -9.21 6.90
N ASP A 245 -9.34 -9.86 7.83
CA ASP A 245 -9.40 -9.60 9.27
C ASP A 245 -9.23 -8.11 9.60
N HIS A 246 -8.30 -7.45 8.93
CA HIS A 246 -8.13 -6.00 9.04
C HIS A 246 -9.32 -5.21 8.51
N CYS A 247 -9.98 -5.66 7.43
CA CYS A 247 -11.17 -4.99 6.92
C CYS A 247 -12.36 -5.19 7.85
N LEU A 248 -12.48 -6.37 8.46
CA LEU A 248 -13.49 -6.66 9.45
C LEU A 248 -13.30 -5.82 10.72
N SER A 249 -12.08 -5.77 11.27
CA SER A 249 -11.78 -4.96 12.45
C SER A 249 -11.97 -3.47 12.19
N ASP A 250 -11.64 -3.01 10.98
CA ASP A 250 -11.85 -1.64 10.55
C ASP A 250 -13.33 -1.30 10.40
N LEU A 251 -14.13 -2.19 9.80
CA LEU A 251 -15.58 -2.06 9.70
C LEU A 251 -16.25 -2.01 11.07
N LEU A 252 -15.96 -2.96 11.96
CA LEU A 252 -16.55 -3.01 13.30
C LEU A 252 -16.19 -1.77 14.12
N ARG A 253 -14.92 -1.36 14.09
CA ARG A 253 -14.49 -0.12 14.76
C ARG A 253 -15.19 1.10 14.18
N ALA A 254 -15.36 1.18 12.87
CA ALA A 254 -16.05 2.31 12.24
C ALA A 254 -17.53 2.37 12.63
N ILE A 255 -18.19 1.22 12.81
CA ILE A 255 -19.57 1.13 13.33
C ILE A 255 -19.61 1.61 14.79
N ASP A 256 -18.73 1.11 15.65
CA ASP A 256 -18.67 1.52 17.06
C ASP A 256 -18.43 3.03 17.20
N VAL A 257 -17.53 3.59 16.38
CA VAL A 257 -17.24 5.04 16.36
C VAL A 257 -18.43 5.83 15.85
N PHE A 258 -19.14 5.33 14.84
CA PHE A 258 -20.33 5.99 14.32
C PHE A 258 -21.47 5.99 15.35
N GLU A 259 -21.70 4.88 16.06
CA GLU A 259 -22.70 4.80 17.14
C GLU A 259 -22.34 5.70 18.33
N ALA A 260 -21.07 5.73 18.72
CA ALA A 260 -20.58 6.63 19.77
C ALA A 260 -20.73 8.12 19.37
N GLY A 261 -20.59 8.44 18.09
CA GLY A 261 -20.80 9.78 17.54
C GLY A 261 -22.28 10.16 17.38
N ASN A 262 -23.15 9.21 17.03
CA ASN A 262 -24.60 9.43 16.87
C ASN A 262 -25.35 9.63 18.20
N THR A 263 -24.69 9.41 19.35
CA THR A 263 -25.26 9.76 20.67
C THR A 263 -25.32 11.29 20.86
N VAL A 264 -24.72 12.06 19.94
CA VAL A 264 -24.83 13.52 19.87
C VAL A 264 -25.23 13.92 18.45
N ALA A 265 -26.48 14.36 18.30
CA ALA A 265 -27.06 15.07 17.15
C ALA A 265 -27.43 14.24 15.90
N LEU A 266 -28.71 13.84 15.85
CA LEU A 266 -29.53 13.99 14.65
C LEU A 266 -29.64 15.49 14.32
N GLU A 267 -28.88 15.97 13.35
CA GLU A 267 -29.29 17.09 12.48
C GLU A 267 -28.41 17.13 11.23
N SER A 268 -29.05 17.40 10.10
CA SER A 268 -28.50 17.31 8.76
C SER A 268 -27.75 18.60 8.41
N ALA A 269 -26.45 18.55 8.14
CA ALA A 269 -25.70 19.58 7.38
C ALA A 269 -24.28 19.09 7.04
N ASP A 270 -23.70 19.65 5.98
CA ASP A 270 -22.35 19.40 5.48
C ASP A 270 -21.28 19.28 6.58
N PHE A 271 -20.74 18.07 6.81
CA PHE A 271 -19.63 17.87 7.73
C PHE A 271 -18.32 18.44 7.14
N VAL A 272 -17.98 19.66 7.55
CA VAL A 272 -16.61 20.15 7.56
C VAL A 272 -15.90 19.43 8.70
N GLU A 273 -14.83 18.70 8.40
CA GLU A 273 -13.97 18.12 9.44
C GLU A 273 -13.18 19.30 10.04
N ASP A 274 -13.58 19.78 11.22
CA ASP A 274 -12.86 20.84 11.93
C ASP A 274 -11.44 20.36 12.25
N VAL A 275 -10.46 21.10 11.73
CA VAL A 275 -9.08 20.96 12.18
C VAL A 275 -9.02 21.55 13.60
N PRO A 276 -8.42 20.85 14.59
CA PRO A 276 -8.32 21.37 15.95
C PRO A 276 -7.70 22.77 15.97
N GLU A 277 -8.33 23.72 16.66
CA GLU A 277 -7.83 25.12 16.81
C GLU A 277 -6.48 25.23 17.53
N GLU A 278 -5.88 24.11 17.94
CA GLU A 278 -4.63 24.05 18.72
C GLU A 278 -3.36 24.21 17.88
N HIS A 279 -3.44 24.26 16.54
CA HIS A 279 -2.26 24.50 15.72
C HIS A 279 -1.80 25.96 15.82
N THR A 280 -0.56 26.15 16.23
CA THR A 280 0.04 27.47 16.39
C THR A 280 0.65 28.03 15.09
N ILE A 281 0.94 27.16 14.11
CA ILE A 281 1.67 27.49 12.88
C ILE A 281 1.21 26.65 11.68
N LEU A 282 1.37 27.20 10.47
CA LEU A 282 0.91 26.63 9.20
C LEU A 282 1.48 25.24 8.92
N GLU A 283 2.76 25.01 9.22
CA GLU A 283 3.40 23.71 8.98
C GLU A 283 2.72 22.60 9.80
N ASP A 284 2.25 22.90 11.01
CA ASP A 284 1.59 21.90 11.85
C ASP A 284 0.17 21.60 11.35
N GLU A 285 -0.58 22.62 10.91
CA GLU A 285 -1.88 22.44 10.24
C GLU A 285 -1.75 21.57 8.97
N LEU A 286 -0.79 21.89 8.09
CA LEU A 286 -0.59 21.14 6.85
C LEU A 286 -0.09 19.70 7.10
N ASN A 287 0.78 19.50 8.08
CA ASN A 287 1.24 18.15 8.46
C ASN A 287 0.13 17.34 9.13
N TYR A 288 -0.73 17.97 9.93
CA TYR A 288 -1.91 17.33 10.50
C TYR A 288 -2.82 16.82 9.38
N LEU A 289 -3.10 17.64 8.36
CA LEU A 289 -3.91 17.25 7.21
C LEU A 289 -3.31 16.05 6.46
N ILE A 290 -2.00 16.02 6.20
CA ILE A 290 -1.37 14.86 5.54
C ILE A 290 -1.47 13.61 6.42
N SER A 291 -1.25 13.75 7.72
CA SER A 291 -1.28 12.64 8.68
C SER A 291 -2.66 11.99 8.80
N HIS A 292 -3.73 12.79 8.62
CA HIS A 292 -5.14 12.36 8.71
C HIS A 292 -5.79 12.06 7.36
N ALA A 293 -5.31 12.66 6.27
CA ALA A 293 -5.77 12.32 4.94
C ALA A 293 -5.36 10.90 4.56
N CYS A 294 -4.24 10.42 5.09
CA CYS A 294 -3.88 9.03 4.91
C CYS A 294 -4.21 8.26 6.18
N ASN A 295 -5.09 7.26 6.06
CA ASN A 295 -5.14 6.13 6.99
C ASN A 295 -3.81 5.32 6.93
N PHE A 296 -2.63 5.96 7.01
CA PHE A 296 -1.45 5.23 7.44
C PHE A 296 -1.78 4.84 8.88
N ARG A 297 -1.82 3.53 9.13
CA ARG A 297 -2.22 2.98 10.43
C ARG A 297 -1.42 3.69 11.52
N HIS A 298 -2.07 4.56 12.30
CA HIS A 298 -1.44 5.37 13.34
C HIS A 298 -0.29 6.27 12.84
N SER A 299 -0.49 7.05 11.77
CA SER A 299 0.52 8.02 11.30
C SER A 299 0.79 9.10 12.34
N SER A 300 1.98 9.07 12.93
CA SER A 300 2.58 10.21 13.61
C SER A 300 3.17 11.17 12.55
N PRO A 301 3.32 12.48 12.83
CA PRO A 301 4.10 13.42 12.00
C PRO A 301 5.53 12.95 11.69
N THR A 302 6.04 11.97 12.44
CA THR A 302 7.35 11.35 12.22
C THR A 302 7.34 10.22 11.16
N ASP A 303 6.17 9.81 10.66
CA ASP A 303 6.06 8.76 9.65
C ASP A 303 6.77 9.19 8.35
N ARG A 304 7.60 8.30 7.82
CA ARG A 304 8.40 8.54 6.61
C ARG A 304 7.54 8.96 5.42
N ASN A 305 6.36 8.37 5.25
CA ASN A 305 5.48 8.68 4.13
C ASN A 305 4.83 10.05 4.28
N VAL A 306 4.51 10.46 5.52
CA VAL A 306 4.01 11.80 5.84
C VAL A 306 5.09 12.84 5.53
N ARG A 307 6.31 12.64 6.03
CA ARG A 307 7.45 13.54 5.77
C ARG A 307 7.79 13.65 4.28
N MET A 308 7.75 12.53 3.55
CA MET A 308 7.97 12.50 2.11
C MET A 308 6.89 13.25 1.33
N ALA A 309 5.62 13.09 1.71
CA ALA A 309 4.53 13.84 1.10
C ALA A 309 4.63 15.32 1.42
N ALA A 310 4.93 15.68 2.67
CA ALA A 310 5.16 17.06 3.09
C ALA A 310 6.31 17.69 2.29
N GLN A 311 7.44 16.99 2.13
CA GLN A 311 8.57 17.44 1.32
C GLN A 311 8.21 17.57 -0.17
N HIS A 312 7.41 16.67 -0.74
CA HIS A 312 6.99 16.78 -2.13
C HIS A 312 6.09 18.00 -2.36
N TYR A 313 5.11 18.21 -1.49
CA TYR A 313 4.17 19.32 -1.59
C TYR A 313 4.72 20.66 -1.06
N GLY A 314 5.84 20.64 -0.33
CA GLY A 314 6.47 21.83 0.26
C GLY A 314 5.82 22.29 1.57
N PHE A 315 5.15 21.38 2.28
CA PHE A 315 4.48 21.69 3.55
C PHE A 315 5.46 21.74 4.73
N ASP A 316 6.72 21.37 4.48
CA ASP A 316 7.86 21.57 5.36
C ASP A 316 8.47 22.97 5.25
N GLY A 317 7.91 23.84 4.39
CA GLY A 317 8.40 25.20 4.15
C GLY A 317 9.50 25.31 3.09
N ALA A 318 10.01 24.20 2.55
CA ALA A 318 11.13 24.20 1.61
C ALA A 318 10.72 24.48 0.14
N GLY A 319 9.45 24.76 -0.15
CA GLY A 319 8.95 25.06 -1.51
C GLY A 319 8.65 23.81 -2.35
N GLY A 320 8.93 22.64 -1.80
CA GLY A 320 8.58 21.33 -2.31
C GLY A 320 9.58 20.73 -3.29
N ALA A 321 9.64 19.41 -3.34
CA ALA A 321 10.59 18.64 -4.13
C ALA A 321 9.95 17.90 -5.31
N THR A 322 10.74 17.56 -6.32
CA THR A 322 10.28 16.64 -7.38
C THR A 322 10.09 15.23 -6.79
N LEU A 323 9.25 14.40 -7.43
CA LEU A 323 9.07 13.00 -7.02
C LEU A 323 10.38 12.19 -7.04
N GLN A 324 11.31 12.57 -7.94
CA GLN A 324 12.62 11.96 -8.06
C GLN A 324 13.52 12.35 -6.88
N ALA A 325 13.63 13.65 -6.59
CA ALA A 325 14.44 14.17 -5.48
C ALA A 325 13.94 13.66 -4.12
N ALA A 326 12.62 13.64 -3.91
CA ALA A 326 12.03 13.04 -2.72
C ALA A 326 12.33 11.52 -2.65
N GLY A 327 12.31 10.81 -3.78
CA GLY A 327 12.66 9.40 -3.83
C GLY A 327 14.09 9.11 -3.40
N GLU A 328 15.05 9.89 -3.90
CA GLU A 328 16.47 9.77 -3.57
C GLU A 328 16.73 9.98 -2.07
N VAL A 329 16.10 10.99 -1.46
CA VAL A 329 16.23 11.28 -0.02
C VAL A 329 15.76 10.11 0.85
N TYR A 330 14.72 9.39 0.43
CA TYR A 330 14.13 8.29 1.22
C TYR A 330 14.49 6.89 0.70
N GLY A 331 15.38 6.77 -0.29
CA GLY A 331 15.76 5.49 -0.90
C GLY A 331 14.61 4.78 -1.63
N LEU A 332 13.71 5.52 -2.26
CA LEU A 332 12.52 5.01 -2.96
C LEU A 332 12.52 5.35 -4.44
N SER A 333 11.87 4.51 -5.24
CA SER A 333 11.63 4.81 -6.65
C SER A 333 10.64 5.97 -6.80
N ARG A 334 10.81 6.76 -7.87
CA ARG A 334 9.88 7.82 -8.28
C ARG A 334 8.42 7.34 -8.31
N GLU A 335 8.18 6.12 -8.80
CA GLU A 335 6.84 5.55 -8.88
C GLU A 335 6.25 5.26 -7.49
N ARG A 336 7.07 4.82 -6.53
CA ARG A 336 6.61 4.62 -5.16
C ARG A 336 6.23 5.94 -4.49
N VAL A 337 7.05 6.98 -4.67
CA VAL A 337 6.74 8.33 -4.18
C VAL A 337 5.46 8.85 -4.81
N ARG A 338 5.28 8.66 -6.13
CA ARG A 338 4.06 9.04 -6.86
C ARG A 338 2.82 8.39 -6.24
N GLN A 339 2.87 7.09 -5.95
CA GLN A 339 1.75 6.36 -5.36
C GLN A 339 1.40 6.89 -3.96
N ILE A 340 2.40 7.22 -3.14
CA ILE A 340 2.20 7.79 -1.80
C ILE A 340 1.55 9.17 -1.91
N CYS A 341 2.12 10.05 -2.74
CA CYS A 341 1.61 11.40 -2.93
C CYS A 341 0.21 11.41 -3.55
N PHE A 342 -0.07 10.49 -4.48
CA PHE A 342 -1.39 10.35 -5.09
C PHE A 342 -2.47 9.98 -4.08
N ARG A 343 -2.17 9.09 -3.11
CA ARG A 343 -3.10 8.75 -2.03
C ARG A 343 -3.44 9.97 -1.18
N VAL A 344 -2.42 10.71 -0.73
CA VAL A 344 -2.59 11.97 0.01
C VAL A 344 -3.48 12.94 -0.77
N LYS A 345 -3.15 13.19 -2.04
CA LYS A 345 -3.93 14.11 -2.89
C LYS A 345 -5.38 13.69 -3.02
N ARG A 346 -5.61 12.40 -3.24
CA ARG A 346 -6.96 11.86 -3.38
C ARG A 346 -7.75 12.10 -2.10
N ASP A 347 -7.19 11.70 -0.97
CA ASP A 347 -7.91 11.69 0.30
C ASP A 347 -8.11 13.12 0.86
N VAL A 348 -7.15 14.04 0.66
CA VAL A 348 -7.30 15.48 0.94
C VAL A 348 -8.38 16.10 0.04
N LYS A 349 -8.37 15.83 -1.27
CA LYS A 349 -9.32 16.44 -2.22
C LYS A 349 -10.78 16.10 -1.91
N TYR A 350 -11.05 14.91 -1.37
CA TYR A 350 -12.40 14.47 -1.04
C TYR A 350 -12.91 14.95 0.33
N LYS A 351 -12.03 15.51 1.17
CA LYS A 351 -12.39 16.05 2.47
C LYS A 351 -12.35 17.58 2.42
N LYS A 352 -13.50 18.24 2.62
CA LYS A 352 -13.54 19.69 2.84
C LYS A 352 -13.08 19.95 4.28
N CYS A 353 -11.79 20.20 4.48
CA CYS A 353 -11.23 20.56 5.78
C CYS A 353 -11.18 22.08 5.96
N ALA A 354 -11.54 22.57 7.14
CA ALA A 354 -11.24 23.95 7.52
C ALA A 354 -9.72 24.11 7.65
N THR A 355 -9.14 25.17 7.06
CA THR A 355 -7.68 25.41 7.09
C THR A 355 -7.40 26.86 7.48
N PRO A 356 -7.73 27.26 8.72
CA PRO A 356 -7.67 28.65 9.16
C PRO A 356 -6.27 29.29 9.04
N LEU A 357 -5.18 28.53 9.22
CA LEU A 357 -3.84 29.09 9.09
C LEU A 357 -3.43 29.26 7.63
N LEU A 358 -3.81 28.32 6.76
CA LEU A 358 -3.66 28.47 5.31
C LEU A 358 -4.45 29.68 4.79
N ASP A 359 -5.69 29.85 5.25
CA ASP A 359 -6.54 30.97 4.84
C ASP A 359 -5.95 32.31 5.33
N LYS A 360 -5.45 32.37 6.58
CA LYS A 360 -4.72 33.51 7.12
C LYS A 360 -3.44 33.81 6.34
N ALA A 361 -2.68 32.78 5.94
CA ALA A 361 -1.47 32.94 5.15
C ALA A 361 -1.78 33.50 3.74
N ILE A 362 -2.80 32.98 3.07
CA ILE A 362 -3.26 33.48 1.76
C ILE A 362 -3.68 34.96 1.86
N LEU A 363 -4.43 35.32 2.89
CA LEU A 363 -4.86 36.70 3.13
C LEU A 363 -3.66 37.61 3.39
N ALA A 364 -2.74 37.20 4.26
CA ALA A 364 -1.53 37.97 4.58
C ALA A 364 -0.62 38.20 3.35
N VAL A 365 -0.53 37.23 2.43
CA VAL A 365 0.16 37.42 1.15
C VAL A 365 -0.58 38.42 0.28
N THR A 366 -1.90 38.31 0.20
CA THR A 366 -2.75 39.14 -0.66
C THR A 366 -2.69 40.62 -0.27
N GLU A 367 -2.64 40.92 1.02
CA GLU A 367 -2.50 42.29 1.54
C GLU A 367 -1.22 43.00 1.09
N ARG A 368 -0.19 42.25 0.64
CA ARG A 368 1.13 42.77 0.30
C ARG A 368 1.48 42.71 -1.17
N LEU A 369 0.52 42.38 -2.03
CA LEU A 369 0.75 42.35 -3.47
C LEU A 369 0.83 43.77 -4.06
N PRO A 370 1.72 44.02 -5.03
CA PRO A 370 2.85 43.18 -5.44
C PRO A 370 4.07 43.35 -4.51
N ALA A 371 4.80 42.27 -4.23
CA ALA A 371 6.01 42.32 -3.41
C ALA A 371 7.05 41.25 -3.81
N ALA A 372 8.29 41.42 -3.34
CA ALA A 372 9.29 40.37 -3.41
C ALA A 372 8.86 39.20 -2.50
N ALA A 373 8.96 37.97 -3.01
CA ALA A 373 8.54 36.77 -2.30
C ALA A 373 9.25 36.65 -0.95
N GLU A 374 10.55 36.95 -0.88
CA GLU A 374 11.34 36.86 0.35
C GLU A 374 10.84 37.79 1.46
N VAL A 375 10.36 38.99 1.10
CA VAL A 375 9.79 39.95 2.05
C VAL A 375 8.50 39.39 2.66
N VAL A 376 7.62 38.85 1.82
CA VAL A 376 6.36 38.25 2.27
C VAL A 376 6.61 36.99 3.11
N GLU A 377 7.57 36.14 2.71
CA GLU A 377 7.97 34.95 3.47
C GLU A 377 8.51 35.30 4.87
N ALA A 378 9.30 36.37 4.98
CA ALA A 378 9.79 36.88 6.26
C ALA A 378 8.67 37.48 7.13
N GLU A 379 7.70 38.17 6.53
CA GLU A 379 6.55 38.71 7.26
C GLU A 379 5.62 37.61 7.80
N LEU A 380 5.39 36.53 7.06
CA LEU A 380 4.62 35.38 7.54
C LEU A 380 5.26 34.77 8.79
N GLN A 381 6.58 34.65 8.80
CA GLN A 381 7.34 34.18 9.96
C GLN A 381 7.25 35.18 11.12
N ALA A 382 7.43 36.47 10.86
CA ALA A 382 7.38 37.52 11.89
C ALA A 382 5.99 37.63 12.56
N LYS A 383 4.92 37.36 11.80
CA LYS A 383 3.53 37.28 12.32
C LYS A 383 3.24 35.97 13.08
N GLY A 384 4.19 35.04 13.15
CA GLY A 384 4.02 33.74 13.78
C GLY A 384 3.10 32.80 13.02
N ILE A 385 2.81 33.08 11.73
CA ILE A 385 1.97 32.20 10.90
C ILE A 385 2.76 30.95 10.51
N THR A 386 4.08 31.07 10.35
CA THR A 386 4.99 29.96 9.99
C THR A 386 6.12 29.84 11.02
N ARG A 387 6.63 28.62 11.24
CA ARG A 387 7.76 28.37 12.17
C ARG A 387 9.05 29.00 11.67
N SER A 388 9.26 28.89 10.37
CA SER A 388 10.48 29.28 9.67
C SER A 388 10.13 29.98 8.36
N GLN A 389 11.15 30.36 7.59
CA GLN A 389 10.93 30.93 6.26
C GLN A 389 10.21 29.89 5.38
N PHE A 390 8.93 30.13 5.14
CA PHE A 390 8.06 29.21 4.40
C PHE A 390 7.92 29.69 2.97
N ARG A 391 8.46 28.93 2.03
CA ARG A 391 8.47 29.26 0.60
C ARG A 391 7.06 29.37 0.02
N LEU A 392 6.74 30.48 -0.65
CA LEU A 392 5.41 30.72 -1.24
C LEU A 392 5.00 29.66 -2.27
N GLU A 393 5.95 28.95 -2.90
CA GLU A 393 5.68 27.84 -3.79
C GLU A 393 4.95 26.69 -3.07
N GLY A 394 5.29 26.43 -1.80
CA GLY A 394 4.61 25.46 -0.95
C GLY A 394 3.18 25.88 -0.62
N LEU A 395 2.97 27.18 -0.38
CA LEU A 395 1.67 27.76 -0.05
C LEU A 395 0.70 27.62 -1.25
N LEU A 396 1.16 27.96 -2.46
CA LEU A 396 0.38 27.77 -3.68
C LEU A 396 0.06 26.30 -3.96
N LYS A 397 1.00 25.39 -3.69
CA LYS A 397 0.74 23.94 -3.80
C LYS A 397 -0.30 23.48 -2.78
N ALA A 398 -0.25 23.97 -1.55
CA ALA A 398 -1.23 23.68 -0.51
C ALA A 398 -2.63 24.16 -0.91
N ALA A 399 -2.75 25.43 -1.31
CA ALA A 399 -4.00 26.01 -1.78
C ALA A 399 -4.61 25.20 -2.93
N ARG A 400 -3.81 24.87 -3.96
CA ARG A 400 -4.26 24.04 -5.10
C ARG A 400 -4.67 22.63 -4.68
N LEU A 401 -3.97 22.01 -3.73
CA LEU A 401 -4.27 20.66 -3.27
C LEU A 401 -5.62 20.61 -2.53
N LEU A 402 -5.89 21.64 -1.72
CA LEU A 402 -7.08 21.79 -0.89
C LEU A 402 -8.25 22.47 -1.61
N GLY A 403 -8.05 22.91 -2.85
CA GLY A 403 -9.09 23.62 -3.61
C GLY A 403 -9.38 25.03 -3.09
N ARG A 404 -8.41 25.67 -2.44
CA ARG A 404 -8.49 27.08 -2.02
C ARG A 404 -8.07 27.98 -3.17
N GLU A 405 -8.78 29.09 -3.36
CA GLU A 405 -8.40 30.13 -4.30
C GLU A 405 -7.23 30.93 -3.74
N ALA A 406 -6.15 31.03 -4.53
CA ALA A 406 -5.02 31.91 -4.23
C ALA A 406 -5.01 33.02 -5.29
N PRO A 407 -5.38 34.26 -4.95
CA PRO A 407 -5.53 35.36 -5.92
C PRO A 407 -4.18 35.94 -6.38
N PHE A 408 -3.10 35.17 -6.26
CA PHE A 408 -1.74 35.59 -6.57
C PHE A 408 -0.94 34.49 -7.26
N ALA A 409 0.05 34.92 -8.03
CA ALA A 409 1.00 34.06 -8.71
C ALA A 409 2.44 34.49 -8.41
N LEU A 410 3.36 33.53 -8.54
CA LEU A 410 4.79 33.77 -8.45
C LEU A 410 5.40 33.87 -9.85
N ALA A 411 6.23 34.89 -10.05
CA ALA A 411 7.00 35.07 -11.26
C ALA A 411 8.46 35.41 -10.91
N VAL A 412 9.38 35.10 -11.82
CA VAL A 412 10.77 35.53 -11.71
C VAL A 412 10.97 36.72 -12.64
N ILE A 413 11.28 37.88 -12.08
CA ILE A 413 11.50 39.12 -12.82
C ILE A 413 12.90 39.61 -12.47
N GLY A 414 13.78 39.75 -13.49
CA GLY A 414 15.16 40.21 -13.26
C GLY A 414 16.00 39.27 -12.39
N GLY A 415 15.62 38.00 -12.22
CA GLY A 415 16.28 37.04 -11.33
C GLY A 415 15.73 37.02 -9.90
N GLU A 416 14.82 37.94 -9.57
CA GLU A 416 14.15 38.00 -8.26
C GLU A 416 12.77 37.33 -8.32
N ARG A 417 12.38 36.66 -7.23
CA ARG A 417 11.05 36.07 -7.10
C ARG A 417 10.07 37.12 -6.63
N MET A 418 9.06 37.39 -7.45
CA MET A 418 8.01 38.35 -7.19
C MET A 418 6.67 37.63 -7.03
N VAL A 419 5.85 38.12 -6.11
CA VAL A 419 4.45 37.73 -5.97
C VAL A 419 3.55 38.88 -6.41
N ALA A 420 2.60 38.59 -7.29
CA ALA A 420 1.68 39.58 -7.85
C ALA A 420 0.26 39.01 -7.96
N ALA A 421 -0.74 39.89 -8.00
CA ALA A 421 -2.14 39.49 -8.20
C ALA A 421 -2.33 38.80 -9.56
N VAL A 422 -3.19 37.79 -9.58
CA VAL A 422 -3.65 37.18 -10.84
C VAL A 422 -4.73 38.09 -11.41
N THR A 423 -4.42 38.77 -12.51
CA THR A 423 -5.44 39.46 -13.33
C THR A 423 -6.06 38.45 -14.30
N ASP A 424 -7.39 38.40 -14.35
CA ASP A 424 -8.15 37.65 -15.35
C ASP A 424 -7.83 38.08 -16.79
#